data_AF-A0A316EE83-F1
#
_entry.id   AF-A0A316EE83-F1
#
_cell.length_a   1.000
_cell.length_b   1.000
_cell.length_c   1.000
_cell.angle_alpha   90.00
_cell.angle_beta   90.00
_cell.angle_gamma   90.00
#
_symmetry.space_group_name_H-M   'P 1'
#
loop_
_entity.id
_entity.type
_entity.pdbx_description
1 polymer ?
#
loop_
_entity_poly.entity_id
_entity_poly.type
_entity_poly.pdbx_seq_one_letter_code
_entity_poly.pdbx_strand_id
1 'polypeptide(L)'
;MHKPDFILDLEKQASSSIEQLREQKFVKNMPFMLGELDLSDNHFYYEYANGDIAIAEFELQTQNHKVLRFLTIEEADNLREKFNLLPCPIYT
;
A
#
# COMPACT_ATOMS: atom_id res chain seq x y z
N MET A 1 15.25 21.83 -11.06
CA MET A 1 16.29 20.87 -10.60
C MET A 1 16.16 19.63 -11.48
N HIS A 2 17.12 19.37 -12.36
CA HIS A 2 17.09 18.22 -13.28
C HIS A 2 17.50 16.99 -12.46
N LYS A 3 16.58 16.03 -12.23
CA LYS A 3 16.96 14.74 -11.65
C LYS A 3 17.79 14.00 -12.71
N PRO A 4 18.98 13.47 -12.37
CA PRO A 4 19.80 12.72 -13.31
C PRO A 4 19.06 11.45 -13.78
N ASP A 5 19.17 11.11 -15.06
CA ASP A 5 18.43 10.03 -15.73
C ASP A 5 18.55 8.67 -15.01
N PHE A 6 19.70 8.40 -14.39
CA PHE A 6 19.94 7.19 -13.60
C PHE A 6 18.97 7.03 -12.39
N ILE A 7 18.57 8.12 -11.75
CA ILE A 7 17.62 8.08 -10.63
C ILE A 7 16.21 7.77 -11.13
N LEU A 8 15.83 8.28 -12.31
CA LEU A 8 14.53 8.00 -12.92
C LEU A 8 14.39 6.52 -13.30
N ASP A 9 15.46 5.88 -13.76
CA ASP A 9 15.45 4.46 -14.12
C ASP A 9 15.36 3.55 -12.88
N LEU A 10 16.02 3.91 -11.78
CA LEU A 10 15.88 3.21 -10.49
C LEU A 10 14.47 3.36 -9.90
N GLU A 11 13.88 4.57 -9.95
CA GLU A 11 12.50 4.82 -9.49
C GLU A 11 11.49 3.96 -10.26
N LYS A 12 11.66 3.82 -11.59
CA LYS A 12 10.81 2.97 -12.44
C LYS A 12 10.95 1.48 -12.12
N GLN A 13 12.18 0.98 -11.94
CA GLN A 13 12.42 -0.42 -11.60
C GLN A 13 11.88 -0.78 -10.21
N ALA A 14 12.02 0.14 -9.24
CA ALA A 14 11.47 -0.03 -7.91
C ALA A 14 9.92 -0.03 -7.94
N SER A 15 9.30 0.88 -8.69
CA SER A 15 7.85 0.95 -8.88
C SER A 15 7.29 -0.34 -9.49
N SER A 16 7.89 -0.83 -10.58
CA SER A 16 7.47 -2.10 -11.21
C SER A 16 7.60 -3.30 -10.26
N SER A 17 8.66 -3.33 -9.44
CA SER A 17 8.87 -4.41 -8.47
C SER A 17 7.83 -4.39 -7.34
N ILE A 18 7.41 -3.21 -6.89
CA ILE A 18 6.37 -3.02 -5.88
C ILE A 18 5.02 -3.48 -6.44
N GLU A 19 4.69 -3.11 -7.67
CA GLU A 19 3.44 -3.55 -8.33
C GLU A 19 3.37 -5.07 -8.48
N GLN A 20 4.47 -5.70 -8.92
CA GLN A 20 4.54 -7.16 -9.03
C GLN A 20 4.38 -7.85 -7.66
N LEU A 21 5.01 -7.30 -6.61
CA LEU A 21 4.86 -7.85 -5.26
C LEU A 21 3.42 -7.72 -4.75
N ARG A 22 2.79 -6.57 -5.03
CA ARG A 22 1.39 -6.30 -4.69
C ARG A 22 0.45 -7.29 -5.39
N GLU A 23 0.63 -7.50 -6.69
CA GLU A 23 -0.14 -8.48 -7.46
C GLU A 23 0.06 -9.90 -6.92
N GLN A 24 1.30 -10.31 -6.65
CA GLN A 24 1.59 -11.64 -6.09
C GLN A 24 0.93 -11.87 -4.72
N LYS A 25 0.84 -10.84 -3.89
CA LYS A 25 0.14 -10.90 -2.60
C LYS A 25 -1.35 -11.08 -2.80
N PHE A 26 -1.96 -10.33 -3.71
CA PHE A 26 -3.39 -10.44 -4.01
C PHE A 26 -3.77 -11.79 -4.61
N VAL A 27 -2.97 -12.33 -5.53
CA VAL A 27 -3.16 -13.69 -6.07
C VAL A 27 -3.17 -14.75 -4.96
N LYS A 28 -2.45 -14.51 -3.86
CA LYS A 28 -2.39 -15.39 -2.69
C LYS A 28 -3.41 -15.04 -1.60
N ASN A 29 -4.34 -14.12 -1.86
CA ASN A 29 -5.27 -13.57 -0.86
C ASN A 29 -4.56 -13.03 0.40
N MET A 30 -3.34 -12.51 0.25
CA MET A 30 -2.60 -11.88 1.32
C MET A 30 -2.72 -10.35 1.21
N PRO A 31 -2.88 -9.64 2.34
CA PRO A 31 -2.85 -8.19 2.33
C PRO A 31 -1.46 -7.68 1.93
N PHE A 32 -1.45 -6.52 1.27
CA PHE A 32 -0.26 -5.77 0.92
C PHE A 32 -0.14 -4.55 1.84
N MET A 33 0.99 -4.40 2.53
CA MET A 33 1.22 -3.28 3.44
C MET A 33 1.63 -2.04 2.66
N LEU A 34 0.87 -0.95 2.80
CA LEU A 34 1.23 0.37 2.28
C LEU A 34 2.00 1.13 3.36
N GLY A 35 3.10 1.78 2.97
CA GLY A 35 4.19 2.19 3.87
C GLY A 35 3.83 3.03 5.10
N GLU A 36 4.74 3.02 6.07
CA GLU A 36 4.69 3.64 7.42
C GLU A 36 4.68 5.18 7.49
N LEU A 37 4.69 5.90 6.36
CA LEU A 37 5.21 7.29 6.33
C LEU A 37 4.41 8.35 7.09
N ASP A 38 3.13 8.13 7.38
CA ASP A 38 2.22 9.18 7.89
C ASP A 38 1.41 8.77 9.12
N LEU A 39 1.56 7.54 9.59
CA LEU A 39 0.82 7.04 10.75
C LEU A 39 1.76 6.95 11.96
N SER A 40 1.24 7.10 13.17
CA SER A 40 2.06 6.97 14.39
C SER A 40 2.72 5.59 14.48
N ASP A 41 3.82 5.48 15.22
CA ASP A 41 4.84 4.41 15.22
C ASP A 41 4.39 2.93 15.24
N ASN A 42 3.11 2.61 15.29
CA ASN A 42 2.57 1.25 15.22
C ASN A 42 1.41 1.09 14.24
N HIS A 43 1.12 2.06 13.39
CA HIS A 43 -0.02 2.04 12.49
C HIS A 43 0.43 1.91 11.03
N PHE A 44 -0.31 1.13 10.26
CA PHE A 44 -0.03 0.88 8.84
C PHE A 44 -1.32 0.65 8.09
N TYR A 45 -1.24 0.81 6.78
CA TYR A 45 -2.33 0.54 5.87
C TYR A 45 -2.17 -0.85 5.26
N TYR A 46 -3.25 -1.63 5.21
CA TYR A 46 -3.30 -2.89 4.47
C TYR A 46 -4.27 -2.77 3.32
N GLU A 47 -3.80 -3.03 2.11
CA GLU A 47 -4.66 -3.23 0.96
C GLU A 47 -4.94 -4.73 0.77
N TYR A 48 -6.20 -5.07 0.54
CA TYR A 48 -6.66 -6.43 0.29
C TYR A 48 -6.93 -6.66 -1.20
N ALA A 49 -7.00 -7.93 -1.60
CA ALA A 49 -7.23 -8.33 -3.00
C ALA A 49 -8.59 -7.87 -3.54
N ASN A 50 -9.56 -7.59 -2.67
CA ASN A 50 -10.87 -7.05 -3.02
C ASN A 50 -10.87 -5.51 -3.15
N GLY A 51 -9.71 -4.86 -3.03
CA GLY A 51 -9.58 -3.42 -3.18
C GLY A 51 -9.91 -2.61 -1.93
N ASP A 52 -10.27 -3.27 -0.82
CA ASP A 52 -10.43 -2.57 0.44
C ASP A 52 -9.06 -2.20 1.01
N ILE A 53 -8.98 -1.02 1.63
CA ILE A 53 -7.82 -0.61 2.41
C ILE A 53 -8.25 -0.48 3.87
N ALA A 54 -7.52 -1.12 4.78
CA ALA A 54 -7.72 -0.98 6.22
C ALA A 54 -6.58 -0.20 6.86
N ILE A 55 -6.90 0.58 7.89
CA ILE A 55 -5.93 1.05 8.88
C ILE A 55 -5.83 -0.03 9.94
N ALA A 56 -4.60 -0.47 10.23
CA ALA A 56 -4.33 -1.44 11.28
C ALA A 56 -3.23 -0.93 12.21
N GLU A 57 -3.25 -1.43 13.44
CA GLU A 57 -2.27 -1.16 14.49
C GLU A 57 -1.54 -2.46 14.86
N PHE A 58 -0.24 -2.38 15.14
CA PHE A 58 0.53 -3.46 15.73
C PHE A 58 0.54 -3.33 17.25
N GLU A 59 -0.06 -4.30 17.92
CA GLU A 59 -0.14 -4.31 19.37
C GLU A 59 1.08 -5.03 19.96
N LEU A 60 2.05 -4.27 20.47
CA LEU A 60 3.32 -4.80 20.99
C LEU A 60 3.15 -5.87 22.08
N GLN A 61 2.07 -5.79 22.87
CA GLN A 61 1.82 -6.72 23.98
C GLN A 61 1.40 -8.11 23.50
N THR A 62 0.60 -8.17 22.44
CA THR A 62 0.06 -9.43 21.90
C THR A 62 0.78 -9.90 20.66
N GLN A 63 1.64 -9.05 20.09
CA GLN A 63 2.32 -9.24 18.80
C GLN A 63 1.32 -9.49 17.65
N ASN A 64 0.11 -8.97 17.79
CA ASN A 64 -0.95 -9.11 16.80
C ASN A 64 -1.22 -7.80 16.07
N HIS A 65 -1.77 -7.94 14.86
CA HIS A 65 -2.29 -6.83 14.09
C HIS A 65 -3.79 -6.68 14.35
N LYS A 66 -4.24 -5.46 14.65
CA LYS A 66 -5.64 -5.14 14.86
C LYS A 66 -6.11 -4.17 13.79
N VAL A 67 -7.13 -4.55 13.03
CA VAL A 67 -7.80 -3.64 12.09
C VAL A 67 -8.62 -2.63 12.90
N LEU A 68 -8.33 -1.34 12.71
CA LEU A 68 -9.05 -0.24 13.36
C LEU A 68 -10.27 0.18 12.57
N ARG A 69 -10.12 0.37 11.25
CA ARG A 69 -11.21 0.68 10.33
C ARG A 69 -10.83 0.39 8.88
N PHE A 70 -11.85 0.26 8.03
CA PHE A 70 -11.69 0.33 6.59
C PHE A 70 -11.79 1.79 6.11
N LEU A 71 -11.05 2.10 5.05
CA LEU A 71 -11.14 3.36 4.33
C LEU A 71 -12.38 3.35 3.43
N THR A 72 -12.94 4.53 3.20
CA THR A 72 -13.90 4.71 2.10
C THR A 72 -13.18 4.57 0.76
N ILE A 73 -13.94 4.38 -0.32
CA ILE A 73 -13.39 4.31 -1.68
C ILE A 73 -12.58 5.58 -1.98
N GLU A 74 -13.11 6.76 -1.65
CA GLU A 74 -12.45 8.04 -1.85
C GLU A 74 -11.14 8.15 -1.05
N GLU A 75 -11.13 7.73 0.21
CA GLU A 75 -9.90 7.71 1.02
C GLU A 75 -8.86 6.73 0.45
N ALA A 76 -9.31 5.56 -0.01
CA ALA A 76 -8.45 4.54 -0.58
C ALA A 76 -7.81 5.01 -1.90
N ASP A 77 -8.58 5.68 -2.76
CA ASP A 77 -8.08 6.22 -4.03
C ASP A 77 -7.09 7.35 -3.81
N ASN A 78 -7.38 8.29 -2.89
CA ASN A 78 -6.43 9.31 -2.49
C ASN A 78 -5.11 8.71 -1.95
N LEU A 79 -5.19 7.61 -1.20
CA LEU A 79 -4.01 6.92 -0.69
C LEU A 79 -3.21 6.26 -1.81
N ARG A 80 -3.87 5.59 -2.76
CA ARG A 80 -3.21 5.00 -3.94
C ARG A 80 -2.49 6.05 -4.77
N GLU A 81 -3.16 7.17 -5.05
CA GLU A 81 -2.55 8.31 -5.76
C GLU A 81 -1.31 8.82 -5.04
N LYS A 82 -1.38 8.98 -3.70
CA LYS A 82 -0.25 9.44 -2.88
C LYS A 82 0.97 8.51 -2.99
N PHE A 83 0.75 7.20 -3.07
CA PHE A 83 1.82 6.20 -3.21
C PHE A 83 2.18 5.88 -4.67
N ASN A 84 1.62 6.60 -5.65
CA ASN A 84 1.75 6.30 -7.08
C ASN A 84 1.40 4.84 -7.41
N LEU A 85 0.42 4.29 -6.72
CA LEU A 85 -0.12 2.97 -7.01
C LEU A 85 -1.27 3.13 -8.00
N LEU A 86 -1.26 2.32 -9.08
CA LEU A 86 -2.37 2.29 -10.01
C LEU A 86 -3.71 2.02 -9.29
N PRO A 87 -4.83 2.58 -9.79
CA PRO A 87 -6.15 2.33 -9.25
C PRO A 87 -6.46 0.84 -9.23
N CYS A 88 -7.32 0.44 -8.29
CA CYS A 88 -7.59 -0.96 -8.00
C CYS A 88 -8.00 -1.74 -9.27
N PRO A 89 -7.43 -2.93 -9.55
CA PRO A 89 -7.66 -3.68 -10.79
C PRO A 89 -9.10 -4.21 -10.97
N ILE A 90 -10.00 -3.94 -10.04
CA ILE A 90 -11.36 -4.50 -9.99
C ILE A 90 -12.42 -3.50 -10.48
N TYR A 91 -12.01 -2.28 -10.88
CA TYR A 91 -12.89 -1.26 -11.48
C TYR A 91 -12.93 -1.30 -13.02
N THR A 92 -12.41 -2.35 -13.65
CA THR A 92 -12.49 -2.57 -15.12
C THR A 92 -13.43 -3.71 -15.47
#